data_AF-A0A139W8M2-F1
#
_entry.id   AF-A0A139W8M2-F1
#
_cell.length_a   1.000
_cell.length_b   1.000
_cell.length_c   1.000
_cell.angle_alpha   90.00
_cell.angle_beta   90.00
_cell.angle_gamma   90.00
#
_symmetry.space_group_name_H-M   'P 1'
#
loop_
_entity.id
_entity.type
_entity.pdbx_description
1 polymer ?
#
loop_
_entity_poly.entity_id
_entity_poly.type
_entity_poly.pdbx_seq_one_letter_code
_entity_poly.pdbx_strand_id
1 'polypeptide(L)'
;QVRSGQVRSGQVRSSNIDLTITSNGLADKIKNWKVLPEENLSDHRDIYFEICKTKEENEARTKRVRKSWKIDGEGLNIYRELVRKEISGRGRHWSTGTLMQKIEEMCNSSFATCRGGHPAHKRPVYWWNRDIAEQRAKCLKARRTLGRGRKCRKTTSEQIQQLEDRYRMTKKELRGHIKKAKQTAWKELIEMIEEDPWGKGYKVAMGKFRKETPPSKEETKEAVKKLFPRRERTVWQKEPCQEK
;
A
#
# COMPACT_ATOMS: atom_id res chain seq x y z
N GLN A 1 36.18 42.19 -33.35
CA GLN A 1 35.99 40.94 -34.12
C GLN A 1 35.83 39.80 -33.12
N VAL A 2 34.63 39.23 -33.03
CA VAL A 2 34.20 38.31 -31.96
C VAL A 2 34.77 36.92 -32.24
N ARG A 3 35.52 36.34 -31.30
CA ARG A 3 35.96 34.94 -31.35
C ARG A 3 34.89 34.06 -30.72
N SER A 4 34.29 33.22 -31.54
CA SER A 4 33.32 32.18 -31.21
C SER A 4 33.93 31.14 -30.27
N GLY A 5 33.38 31.03 -29.06
CA GLY A 5 33.64 29.92 -28.14
C GLY A 5 32.95 28.65 -28.66
N GLN A 6 33.76 27.67 -29.03
CA GLN A 6 33.29 26.36 -29.50
C GLN A 6 32.76 25.57 -28.30
N VAL A 7 31.44 25.49 -28.18
CA VAL A 7 30.77 24.64 -27.18
C VAL A 7 31.02 23.19 -27.57
N ARG A 8 31.81 22.47 -26.75
CA ARG A 8 31.97 21.02 -26.86
C ARG A 8 30.60 20.38 -26.65
N SER A 9 30.06 19.77 -27.71
CA SER A 9 28.87 18.92 -27.63
C SER A 9 29.21 17.69 -26.80
N GLY A 10 28.93 17.75 -25.50
CA GLY A 10 28.92 16.58 -24.63
C GLY A 10 27.86 15.62 -25.12
N GLN A 11 28.25 14.41 -25.48
CA GLN A 11 27.34 13.34 -25.87
C GLN A 11 26.51 12.95 -24.64
N VAL A 12 25.25 13.42 -24.58
CA VAL A 12 24.33 13.08 -23.49
C VAL A 12 24.06 11.59 -23.57
N ARG A 13 24.57 10.82 -22.59
CA ARG A 13 24.21 9.42 -22.41
C ARG A 13 22.74 9.37 -21.98
N SER A 14 21.85 8.94 -22.88
CA SER A 14 20.47 8.63 -22.55
C SER A 14 20.36 7.15 -22.20
N SER A 15 19.75 6.83 -21.06
CA SER A 15 19.49 5.46 -20.62
C SER A 15 18.04 5.32 -20.17
N ASN A 16 17.34 4.31 -20.68
CA ASN A 16 15.97 3.99 -20.27
C ASN A 16 16.01 3.07 -19.05
N ILE A 17 16.11 3.64 -17.85
CA ILE A 17 16.21 2.89 -16.58
C ILE A 17 14.80 2.65 -15.98
N ASP A 18 13.84 3.50 -16.35
CA ASP A 18 12.50 3.48 -15.78
C ASP A 18 11.59 2.46 -16.47
N LEU A 19 11.02 1.54 -15.67
CA LEU A 19 10.19 0.44 -16.13
C LEU A 19 8.80 0.51 -15.52
N THR A 20 7.76 0.33 -16.34
CA THR A 20 6.39 0.14 -15.86
C THR A 20 6.03 -1.33 -15.89
N ILE A 21 5.94 -1.96 -14.72
CA ILE A 21 5.58 -3.39 -14.60
C ILE A 21 4.09 -3.51 -14.23
N THR A 22 3.36 -4.36 -14.95
CA THR A 22 1.92 -4.56 -14.79
C THR A 22 1.56 -6.03 -14.81
N SER A 23 0.41 -6.39 -14.23
CA SER A 23 -0.16 -7.73 -14.38
C SER A 23 -0.82 -7.88 -15.75
N ASN A 24 -0.87 -9.09 -16.32
CA ASN A 24 -1.49 -9.34 -17.63
C ASN A 24 -2.91 -8.76 -17.75
N GLY A 25 -3.79 -8.97 -16.76
CA GLY A 25 -5.15 -8.42 -16.79
C GLY A 25 -5.26 -6.88 -16.66
N LEU A 26 -4.13 -6.19 -16.45
CA LEU A 26 -4.02 -4.73 -16.45
C LEU A 26 -3.24 -4.23 -17.67
N ALA A 27 -2.44 -5.07 -18.33
CA ALA A 27 -1.65 -4.70 -19.50
C ALA A 27 -2.53 -4.15 -20.62
N ASP A 28 -3.62 -4.86 -20.96
CA ASP A 28 -4.55 -4.45 -22.03
C ASP A 28 -5.28 -3.13 -21.76
N LYS A 29 -5.28 -2.72 -20.48
CA LYS A 29 -5.99 -1.54 -19.96
C LYS A 29 -5.10 -0.32 -19.83
N ILE A 30 -3.78 -0.48 -19.99
CA ILE A 30 -2.85 0.63 -20.06
C ILE A 30 -2.91 1.18 -21.48
N LYS A 31 -3.22 2.47 -21.61
CA LYS A 31 -3.26 3.21 -22.88
C LYS A 31 -2.34 4.41 -22.80
N ASN A 32 -1.99 4.97 -23.96
CA ASN A 32 -1.22 6.21 -24.08
C ASN A 32 0.11 6.20 -23.29
N TRP A 33 0.79 5.05 -23.24
CA TRP A 33 2.10 4.94 -22.59
C TRP A 33 3.13 5.73 -23.40
N LYS A 34 3.74 6.73 -22.79
CA LYS A 34 4.76 7.57 -23.42
C LYS A 34 5.68 8.19 -22.36
N VAL A 35 6.91 8.46 -22.78
CA VAL A 35 7.84 9.31 -22.01
C VAL A 35 7.56 10.75 -22.40
N LEU A 36 7.26 11.60 -21.42
CA LEU A 36 7.04 13.02 -21.66
C LEU A 36 8.38 13.69 -22.01
N PRO A 37 8.43 14.48 -23.10
CA PRO A 37 9.66 15.16 -23.53
C PRO A 37 9.96 16.42 -22.70
N GLU A 38 9.00 16.86 -21.88
CA GLU A 38 9.09 18.04 -21.04
C GLU A 38 10.15 17.82 -19.95
N GLU A 39 11.16 18.69 -19.91
CA GLU A 39 12.11 18.72 -18.81
C GLU A 39 11.39 19.13 -17.53
N ASN A 40 11.20 18.16 -16.64
CA ASN A 40 11.07 18.47 -15.23
C ASN A 40 12.51 18.73 -14.70
N LEU A 41 12.68 19.50 -13.62
CA LEU A 41 14.01 19.82 -13.06
C LEU A 41 14.71 18.59 -12.42
N SER A 42 14.46 17.38 -12.93
CA SER A 42 15.11 16.12 -12.59
C SER A 42 15.94 15.63 -13.78
N ASP A 43 16.90 14.78 -13.48
CA ASP A 43 17.66 13.95 -14.42
C ASP A 43 16.86 12.79 -15.05
N HIS A 44 15.61 12.56 -14.62
CA HIS A 44 14.70 11.54 -15.15
C HIS A 44 13.54 12.15 -15.94
N ARG A 45 13.13 11.49 -17.03
CA ARG A 45 11.93 11.87 -17.78
C ARG A 45 10.68 11.21 -17.21
N ASP A 46 9.58 11.95 -17.17
CA ASP A 46 8.31 11.43 -16.67
C ASP A 46 7.71 10.39 -17.63
N ILE A 47 7.25 9.27 -17.10
CA ILE A 47 6.44 8.29 -17.83
C ILE A 47 4.96 8.60 -17.60
N TYR A 48 4.22 8.81 -18.67
CA TYR A 48 2.79 9.01 -18.68
C TYR A 48 2.07 7.80 -19.26
N PHE A 49 0.97 7.38 -18.64
CA PHE A 49 0.03 6.41 -19.19
C PHE A 49 -1.34 6.54 -18.52
N GLU A 50 -2.37 6.07 -19.22
CA GLU A 50 -3.74 6.04 -18.75
C GLU A 50 -4.15 4.61 -18.38
N ILE A 51 -4.96 4.46 -17.33
CA ILE A 51 -5.50 3.16 -16.92
C ILE A 51 -7.02 3.19 -17.09
N CYS A 52 -7.52 2.51 -18.11
CA CYS A 52 -8.95 2.40 -18.37
C CYS A 52 -9.55 1.23 -17.54
N LYS A 53 -10.28 1.53 -16.46
CA LYS A 53 -11.01 0.54 -15.65
C LYS A 53 -12.47 0.95 -15.49
N THR A 54 -13.39 0.01 -15.62
CA THR A 54 -14.80 0.28 -15.29
C THR A 54 -15.04 0.19 -13.79
N LYS A 55 -16.15 0.78 -13.32
CA LYS A 55 -16.55 0.75 -11.91
C LYS A 55 -16.92 -0.67 -11.47
N GLU A 56 -17.59 -1.45 -12.33
CA GLU A 56 -17.93 -2.85 -12.03
C GLU A 56 -16.67 -3.73 -11.87
N GLU A 57 -15.62 -3.47 -12.65
CA GLU A 57 -14.37 -4.23 -12.55
C GLU A 57 -13.61 -3.99 -11.24
N ASN A 58 -13.69 -2.78 -10.70
CA ASN A 58 -13.13 -2.47 -9.37
C ASN A 58 -13.88 -3.21 -8.26
N GLU A 59 -15.20 -3.33 -8.39
CA GLU A 59 -16.08 -4.06 -7.44
C GLU A 59 -15.97 -5.58 -7.60
N ALA A 60 -15.73 -6.09 -8.81
CA ALA A 60 -15.46 -7.51 -9.05
C ALA A 60 -14.08 -7.93 -8.50
N ARG A 61 -13.07 -7.05 -8.61
CA ARG A 61 -11.73 -7.30 -8.05
C ARG A 61 -11.73 -7.34 -6.53
N THR A 62 -12.56 -6.55 -5.86
CA THR A 62 -12.72 -6.64 -4.40
C THR A 62 -13.44 -7.92 -3.98
N LYS A 63 -14.12 -8.65 -4.86
CA LYS A 63 -14.78 -9.93 -4.51
C LYS A 63 -13.91 -11.17 -4.78
N ARG A 64 -12.87 -11.08 -5.60
CA ARG A 64 -11.99 -12.22 -5.93
C ARG A 64 -11.00 -12.48 -4.79
N VAL A 65 -11.16 -13.61 -4.11
CA VAL A 65 -10.13 -14.24 -3.27
C VAL A 65 -8.96 -14.59 -4.19
N ARG A 66 -7.89 -13.79 -4.15
CA ARG A 66 -6.67 -14.12 -4.87
C ARG A 66 -5.92 -15.19 -4.07
N LYS A 67 -5.51 -16.27 -4.73
CA LYS A 67 -4.42 -17.11 -4.20
C LYS A 67 -3.20 -16.20 -4.15
N SER A 68 -2.61 -16.07 -2.97
CA SER A 68 -1.35 -15.33 -2.77
C SER A 68 -0.37 -16.25 -2.08
N TRP A 69 0.90 -16.11 -2.40
CA TRP A 69 1.97 -16.78 -1.66
C TRP A 69 2.30 -15.99 -0.39
N LYS A 70 2.51 -16.70 0.71
CA LYS A 70 3.09 -16.12 1.92
C LYS A 70 4.60 -16.11 1.77
N ILE A 71 5.17 -14.93 1.57
CA ILE A 71 6.63 -14.77 1.47
C ILE A 71 7.21 -14.71 2.88
N ASP A 72 8.01 -15.71 3.25
CA ASP A 72 8.84 -15.72 4.45
C ASP A 72 10.31 -16.00 4.12
N GLY A 73 11.18 -15.92 5.13
CA GLY A 73 12.63 -16.03 4.94
C GLY A 73 13.07 -17.40 4.45
N GLU A 74 12.43 -18.47 4.94
CA GLU A 74 12.73 -19.84 4.56
C GLU A 74 12.31 -20.11 3.11
N GLY A 75 11.08 -19.75 2.75
CA GLY A 75 10.62 -19.86 1.37
C GLY A 75 11.46 -19.02 0.40
N LEU A 76 11.94 -17.86 0.81
CA LEU A 76 12.81 -17.04 -0.03
C LEU A 76 14.17 -17.69 -0.30
N ASN A 77 14.73 -18.43 0.66
CA ASN A 77 15.96 -19.18 0.46
C ASN A 77 15.77 -20.34 -0.51
N ILE A 78 14.68 -21.11 -0.37
CA ILE A 78 14.32 -22.19 -1.30
C ILE A 78 14.14 -21.63 -2.71
N TYR A 79 13.40 -20.52 -2.84
CA TYR A 79 13.18 -19.85 -4.12
C TYR A 79 14.49 -19.42 -4.78
N ARG A 80 15.42 -18.83 -4.02
CA ARG A 80 16.74 -18.40 -4.53
C ARG A 80 17.55 -19.57 -5.07
N GLU A 81 17.55 -20.70 -4.39
CA GLU A 81 18.26 -21.91 -4.84
C GLU A 81 17.66 -22.47 -6.13
N LEU A 82 16.33 -22.53 -6.22
CA LEU A 82 15.63 -22.94 -7.45
C LEU A 82 15.95 -22.01 -8.63
N VAL A 83 15.92 -20.69 -8.40
CA VAL A 83 16.26 -19.71 -9.44
C VAL A 83 17.72 -19.83 -9.86
N ARG A 84 18.66 -20.00 -8.94
CA ARG A 84 20.09 -20.21 -9.26
C ARG A 84 20.29 -21.45 -10.13
N LYS A 85 19.65 -22.56 -9.78
CA LYS A 85 19.69 -23.80 -10.57
C LYS A 85 19.12 -23.57 -11.97
N GLU A 86 18.05 -22.79 -12.08
CA GLU A 86 17.38 -22.51 -13.35
C GLU A 86 18.09 -21.47 -14.22
N ILE A 87 18.89 -20.57 -13.65
CA ILE A 87 19.68 -19.59 -14.41
C ILE A 87 21.06 -20.14 -14.81
N SER A 88 21.63 -21.07 -14.03
CA SER A 88 22.98 -21.62 -14.28
C SER A 88 23.08 -22.45 -15.57
N GLY A 89 21.96 -22.88 -16.15
CA GLY A 89 21.94 -23.46 -17.50
C GLY A 89 22.10 -22.38 -18.57
N ARG A 90 23.31 -22.21 -19.10
CA ARG A 90 23.61 -21.24 -20.18
C ARG A 90 22.73 -21.52 -21.42
N GLY A 91 22.23 -20.45 -22.05
CA GLY A 91 21.64 -20.51 -23.40
C GLY A 91 20.13 -20.71 -23.51
N ARG A 92 19.36 -20.61 -22.42
CA ARG A 92 17.90 -20.75 -22.50
C ARG A 92 17.22 -19.44 -22.92
N HIS A 93 16.74 -19.40 -24.17
CA HIS A 93 15.75 -18.41 -24.57
C HIS A 93 14.37 -18.86 -24.07
N TRP A 94 13.83 -18.18 -23.08
CA TRP A 94 12.46 -18.44 -22.62
C TRP A 94 11.47 -17.53 -23.33
N SER A 95 10.39 -18.13 -23.83
CA SER A 95 9.20 -17.35 -24.13
C SER A 95 8.64 -16.74 -22.84
N THR A 96 7.93 -15.62 -22.95
CA THR A 96 7.29 -14.96 -21.79
C THR A 96 6.35 -15.89 -21.04
N GLY A 97 5.59 -16.74 -21.75
CA GLY A 97 4.70 -17.73 -21.15
C GLY A 97 5.46 -18.80 -20.37
N THR A 98 6.52 -19.36 -20.96
CA THR A 98 7.36 -20.37 -20.30
C THR A 98 8.06 -19.82 -19.07
N LEU A 99 8.52 -18.56 -19.12
CA LEU A 99 9.12 -17.90 -17.98
C LEU A 99 8.11 -17.69 -16.84
N MET A 100 6.91 -17.19 -17.16
CA MET A 100 5.85 -17.00 -16.16
C MET A 100 5.47 -18.32 -15.49
N GLN A 101 5.34 -19.40 -16.26
CA GLN A 101 5.04 -20.72 -15.73
C GLN A 101 6.12 -21.21 -14.77
N LYS A 102 7.40 -21.08 -15.12
CA LYS A 102 8.51 -21.47 -14.24
C LYS A 102 8.55 -20.65 -12.96
N ILE A 103 8.31 -19.35 -13.05
CA ILE A 103 8.22 -18.48 -11.86
C ILE A 103 7.08 -18.96 -10.96
N GLU A 104 5.93 -19.31 -11.53
CA GLU A 104 4.79 -19.83 -10.79
C GLU A 104 5.11 -21.17 -10.11
N GLU A 105 5.74 -22.11 -10.82
CA GLU A 105 6.18 -23.41 -10.28
C GLU A 105 7.17 -23.25 -9.12
N MET A 106 8.16 -22.37 -9.28
CA MET A 106 9.12 -22.05 -8.21
C MET A 106 8.42 -21.40 -7.01
N CYS A 107 7.49 -20.48 -7.25
CA CYS A 107 6.70 -19.86 -6.17
C CYS A 107 5.83 -20.88 -5.44
N ASN A 108 5.16 -21.78 -6.16
CA ASN A 108 4.32 -22.83 -5.60
C ASN A 108 5.13 -23.84 -4.76
N SER A 109 6.38 -24.09 -5.17
CA SER A 109 7.29 -24.98 -4.43
C SER A 109 7.91 -24.31 -3.20
N SER A 110 8.09 -22.99 -3.26
CA SER A 110 8.83 -22.25 -2.23
C SER A 110 7.93 -21.65 -1.14
N PHE A 111 6.67 -21.33 -1.47
CA PHE A 111 5.81 -20.56 -0.59
C PHE A 111 4.47 -21.25 -0.36
N ALA A 112 4.02 -21.25 0.90
CA ALA A 112 2.66 -21.68 1.23
C ALA A 112 1.63 -20.76 0.56
N THR A 113 0.61 -21.36 -0.06
CA THR A 113 -0.52 -20.61 -0.60
C THR A 113 -1.42 -20.13 0.53
N CYS A 114 -1.55 -18.83 0.70
CA CYS A 114 -2.64 -18.24 1.46
C CYS A 114 -3.83 -18.01 0.54
N ARG A 115 -5.00 -18.47 0.98
CA ARG A 115 -6.25 -17.91 0.45
C ARG A 115 -6.26 -16.45 0.90
N GLY A 116 -6.20 -15.53 -0.04
CA GLY A 116 -6.45 -14.11 0.19
C GLY A 116 -7.90 -13.90 0.56
N GLY A 117 -8.34 -14.51 1.66
CA GLY A 117 -9.57 -14.11 2.32
C GLY A 117 -9.38 -12.66 2.71
N HIS A 118 -10.38 -11.83 2.41
CA HIS A 118 -10.51 -10.57 3.12
C HIS A 118 -10.32 -10.86 4.59
N PRO A 119 -9.48 -10.09 5.33
CA PRO A 119 -9.34 -10.30 6.76
C PRO A 119 -10.75 -10.41 7.32
N ALA A 120 -11.09 -11.59 7.84
CA ALA A 120 -12.44 -11.97 8.24
C ALA A 120 -13.07 -10.74 8.87
N HIS A 121 -14.11 -10.18 8.23
CA HIS A 121 -14.61 -8.83 8.52
C HIS A 121 -14.62 -8.67 10.04
N LYS A 122 -13.63 -7.95 10.58
CA LYS A 122 -13.52 -7.79 12.03
C LYS A 122 -14.87 -7.24 12.44
N ARG A 123 -15.53 -7.92 13.39
CA ARG A 123 -16.84 -7.48 13.87
C ARG A 123 -16.71 -5.98 14.13
N PRO A 124 -17.52 -5.13 13.47
CA PRO A 124 -17.46 -3.70 13.69
C PRO A 124 -17.54 -3.46 15.20
N VAL A 125 -16.74 -2.51 15.69
CA VAL A 125 -16.78 -2.16 17.11
C VAL A 125 -18.22 -1.81 17.48
N TYR A 126 -18.67 -2.15 18.68
CA TYR A 126 -20.08 -2.05 19.09
C TYR A 126 -20.76 -0.68 18.86
N TRP A 127 -19.99 0.42 18.82
CA TRP A 127 -20.47 1.78 18.53
C TRP A 127 -20.33 2.20 17.06
N TRP A 128 -19.84 1.33 16.20
CA TRP A 128 -19.63 1.63 14.78
C TRP A 128 -20.93 1.49 13.99
N ASN A 129 -21.28 2.51 13.22
CA ASN A 129 -22.48 2.53 12.39
C ASN A 129 -22.22 3.16 11.01
N ARG A 130 -23.24 3.09 10.13
CA ARG A 130 -23.19 3.61 8.76
C ARG A 130 -22.90 5.13 8.72
N ASP A 131 -23.49 5.89 9.63
CA ASP A 131 -23.32 7.34 9.69
C ASP A 131 -21.87 7.73 10.00
N ILE A 132 -21.24 7.05 10.98
CA ILE A 132 -19.83 7.25 11.30
C ILE A 132 -18.95 6.88 10.10
N ALA A 133 -19.28 5.81 9.38
CA ALA A 133 -18.52 5.40 8.19
C ALA A 133 -18.59 6.49 7.10
N GLU A 134 -19.77 7.06 6.86
CA GLU A 134 -19.97 8.14 5.89
C GLU A 134 -19.21 9.41 6.32
N GLN A 135 -19.34 9.82 7.59
CA GLN A 135 -18.65 11.00 8.11
C GLN A 135 -17.12 10.82 8.10
N ARG A 136 -16.65 9.60 8.36
CA ARG A 136 -15.23 9.27 8.23
C ARG A 136 -14.76 9.37 6.79
N ALA A 137 -15.55 8.91 5.82
CA ALA A 137 -15.23 9.05 4.40
C ALA A 137 -15.14 10.53 3.99
N LYS A 138 -16.09 11.38 4.43
CA LYS A 138 -16.07 12.83 4.20
C LYS A 138 -14.82 13.49 4.81
N CYS A 139 -14.51 13.19 6.07
CA CYS A 139 -13.33 13.70 6.75
C CYS A 139 -12.00 13.26 6.07
N LEU A 140 -11.89 11.99 5.67
CA LEU A 140 -10.72 11.50 4.93
C LEU A 140 -10.58 12.14 3.55
N LYS A 141 -11.70 12.38 2.85
CA LYS A 141 -11.71 13.11 1.58
C LYS A 141 -11.17 14.53 1.79
N ALA A 142 -11.70 15.27 2.77
CA ALA A 142 -11.22 16.62 3.10
C ALA A 142 -9.73 16.64 3.45
N ARG A 143 -9.25 15.69 4.27
CA ARG A 143 -7.82 15.56 4.61
C ARG A 143 -6.94 15.33 3.37
N ARG A 144 -7.37 14.47 2.45
CA ARG A 144 -6.63 14.20 1.20
C ARG A 144 -6.63 15.42 0.29
N THR A 145 -7.74 16.14 0.17
CA THR A 145 -7.82 17.37 -0.63
C THR A 145 -6.88 18.44 -0.07
N LEU A 146 -6.89 18.66 1.25
CA LEU A 146 -5.93 19.56 1.91
C LEU A 146 -4.47 19.16 1.64
N GLY A 147 -4.15 17.87 1.79
CA GLY A 147 -2.79 17.37 1.53
C GLY A 147 -2.33 17.52 0.08
N ARG A 148 -3.26 17.48 -0.89
CA ARG A 148 -2.98 17.76 -2.31
C ARG A 148 -2.85 19.26 -2.57
N GLY A 149 -3.73 20.08 -2.00
CA GLY A 149 -3.69 21.55 -2.13
C GLY A 149 -2.36 22.11 -1.63
N ARG A 150 -1.89 21.68 -0.45
CA ARG A 150 -0.59 22.10 0.10
C ARG A 150 0.63 21.74 -0.77
N LYS A 151 0.51 20.73 -1.63
CA LYS A 151 1.60 20.30 -2.54
C LYS A 151 1.52 20.99 -3.91
N CYS A 152 0.39 21.62 -4.24
CA CYS A 152 0.18 22.24 -5.54
C CYS A 152 0.69 23.68 -5.53
N ARG A 153 1.66 24.00 -6.40
CA ARG A 153 2.22 25.36 -6.53
C ARG A 153 1.20 26.43 -6.93
N LYS A 154 0.07 26.02 -7.53
CA LYS A 154 -0.98 26.93 -8.02
C LYS A 154 -2.05 27.26 -6.97
N THR A 155 -2.04 26.58 -5.82
CA THR A 155 -3.06 26.80 -4.79
C THR A 155 -2.72 28.04 -3.97
N THR A 156 -3.66 28.99 -3.89
CA THR A 156 -3.46 30.23 -3.12
C THR A 156 -3.56 29.98 -1.62
N SER A 157 -3.08 30.94 -0.84
CA SER A 157 -3.19 30.89 0.63
C SER A 157 -4.65 30.82 1.08
N GLU A 158 -5.57 31.61 0.49
CA GLU A 158 -6.99 31.54 0.86
C GLU A 158 -7.61 30.17 0.54
N GLN A 159 -7.24 29.57 -0.58
CA GLN A 159 -7.73 28.23 -0.94
C GLN A 159 -7.25 27.16 0.04
N ILE A 160 -6.01 27.26 0.51
CA ILE A 160 -5.49 26.36 1.56
C ILE A 160 -6.30 26.57 2.85
N GLN A 161 -6.54 27.81 3.25
CA GLN A 161 -7.33 28.13 4.44
C GLN A 161 -8.75 27.54 4.38
N GLN A 162 -9.44 27.69 3.24
CA GLN A 162 -10.77 27.08 3.04
C GLN A 162 -10.74 25.55 3.16
N LEU A 163 -9.70 24.90 2.63
CA LEU A 163 -9.52 23.44 2.75
C LEU A 163 -9.25 23.01 4.20
N GLU A 164 -8.51 23.82 4.96
CA GLU A 164 -8.26 23.59 6.38
C GLU A 164 -9.55 23.71 7.20
N ASP A 165 -10.33 24.75 6.97
CA ASP A 165 -11.61 24.94 7.65
C ASP A 165 -12.59 23.83 7.31
N ARG A 166 -12.64 23.39 6.04
CA ARG A 166 -13.45 22.24 5.64
C ARG A 166 -13.02 20.95 6.35
N TYR A 167 -11.72 20.69 6.46
CA TYR A 167 -11.20 19.55 7.21
C TYR A 167 -11.51 19.66 8.71
N ARG A 168 -11.37 20.84 9.30
CA ARG A 168 -11.70 21.10 10.71
C ARG A 168 -13.17 20.82 11.01
N MET A 169 -14.08 21.30 10.16
CA MET A 169 -15.52 21.09 10.30
C MET A 169 -15.89 19.61 10.19
N THR A 170 -15.46 18.92 9.12
CA THR A 170 -15.75 17.48 8.93
C THR A 170 -15.15 16.61 10.04
N LYS A 171 -13.99 17.01 10.61
CA LYS A 171 -13.40 16.34 11.77
C LYS A 171 -14.22 16.56 13.04
N LYS A 172 -14.77 17.77 13.26
CA LYS A 172 -15.65 18.08 14.39
C LYS A 172 -16.96 17.27 14.30
N GLU A 173 -17.57 17.22 13.12
CA GLU A 173 -18.77 16.41 12.84
C GLU A 173 -18.52 14.94 13.13
N LEU A 174 -17.45 14.36 12.58
CA LEU A 174 -17.08 12.95 12.83
C LEU A 174 -16.91 12.67 14.34
N ARG A 175 -16.23 13.55 15.08
CA ARG A 175 -16.07 13.42 16.54
C ARG A 175 -17.42 13.48 17.25
N GLY A 176 -18.32 14.37 16.83
CA GLY A 176 -19.67 14.47 17.36
C GLY A 176 -20.47 13.17 17.15
N HIS A 177 -20.46 12.62 15.94
CA HIS A 177 -21.11 11.35 15.64
C HIS A 177 -20.54 10.18 16.45
N ILE A 178 -19.21 10.10 16.60
CA ILE A 178 -18.57 9.06 17.43
C ILE A 178 -19.00 9.22 18.90
N LYS A 179 -19.02 10.45 19.43
CA LYS A 179 -19.45 10.71 20.81
C LYS A 179 -20.90 10.27 21.03
N LYS A 180 -21.80 10.66 20.12
CA LYS A 180 -23.21 10.26 20.17
C LYS A 180 -23.38 8.75 20.12
N ALA A 181 -22.76 8.07 19.15
CA ALA A 181 -22.89 6.62 19.03
C ALA A 181 -22.34 5.86 20.25
N LYS A 182 -21.24 6.33 20.84
CA LYS A 182 -20.74 5.76 22.10
C LYS A 182 -21.69 5.98 23.27
N GLN A 183 -22.32 7.15 23.35
CA GLN A 183 -23.32 7.44 24.37
C GLN A 183 -24.57 6.57 24.21
N THR A 184 -25.08 6.42 22.99
CA THR A 184 -26.21 5.54 22.67
C THR A 184 -25.89 4.09 23.03
N ALA A 185 -24.75 3.57 22.57
CA ALA A 185 -24.35 2.20 22.87
C ALA A 185 -24.07 1.96 24.36
N TRP A 186 -23.71 2.99 25.11
CA TRP A 186 -23.60 2.91 26.57
C TRP A 186 -24.97 2.85 27.24
N LYS A 187 -25.96 3.62 26.77
CA LYS A 187 -27.34 3.56 27.26
C LYS A 187 -27.98 2.19 26.99
N GLU A 188 -27.84 1.68 25.76
CA GLU A 188 -28.31 0.33 25.39
C GLU A 188 -27.68 -0.76 26.27
N LEU A 189 -26.42 -0.58 26.68
CA LEU A 189 -25.75 -1.49 27.61
C LEU A 189 -26.36 -1.45 29.01
N ILE A 190 -26.77 -0.27 29.49
CA ILE A 190 -27.45 -0.12 30.79
C ILE A 190 -28.85 -0.74 30.73
N GLU A 191 -29.62 -0.46 29.68
CA GLU A 191 -30.96 -1.06 29.48
C GLU A 191 -30.89 -2.59 29.44
N MET A 192 -29.86 -3.16 28.77
CA MET A 192 -29.61 -4.60 28.78
C MET A 192 -29.31 -5.18 30.18
N ILE A 193 -28.81 -4.39 31.13
CA ILE A 193 -28.58 -4.83 32.52
C ILE A 193 -29.90 -4.89 33.27
N GLU A 194 -30.80 -3.95 33.02
CA GLU A 194 -32.12 -3.93 33.65
C GLU A 194 -32.98 -5.13 33.19
N GLU A 195 -32.85 -5.54 31.93
CA GLU A 195 -33.56 -6.70 31.37
C GLU A 195 -32.91 -8.05 31.74
N ASP A 196 -31.58 -8.15 31.68
CA ASP A 196 -30.81 -9.35 32.06
C ASP A 196 -29.68 -8.98 33.04
N PRO A 197 -29.97 -9.03 34.36
CA PRO A 197 -29.01 -8.68 35.40
C PRO A 197 -27.74 -9.54 35.42
N TRP A 198 -27.74 -10.72 34.79
CA TRP A 198 -26.60 -11.64 34.74
C TRP A 198 -25.95 -11.73 33.34
N GLY A 199 -26.42 -10.89 32.41
CA GLY A 199 -26.08 -10.91 31.00
C GLY A 199 -24.74 -10.27 30.65
N LYS A 200 -24.69 -9.64 29.46
CA LYS A 200 -23.46 -9.02 28.94
C LYS A 200 -23.01 -7.82 29.79
N GLY A 201 -23.94 -7.00 30.26
CA GLY A 201 -23.59 -5.83 31.07
C GLY A 201 -22.95 -6.20 32.41
N TYR A 202 -23.47 -7.24 33.10
CA TYR A 202 -22.83 -7.82 34.28
C TYR A 202 -21.41 -8.33 34.00
N LYS A 203 -21.20 -9.03 32.89
CA LYS A 203 -19.86 -9.51 32.47
C LYS A 203 -18.90 -8.35 32.20
N VAL A 204 -19.38 -7.24 31.66
CA VAL A 204 -18.56 -6.01 31.46
C VAL A 204 -18.22 -5.38 32.80
N ALA A 205 -19.20 -5.18 33.69
CA ALA A 205 -19.01 -4.58 35.01
C ALA A 205 -18.04 -5.38 35.89
N MET A 206 -18.15 -6.71 35.86
CA MET A 206 -17.28 -7.63 36.61
C MET A 206 -15.93 -7.88 35.94
N GLY A 207 -15.61 -7.23 34.81
CA GLY A 207 -14.36 -7.44 34.08
C GLY A 207 -14.19 -8.88 33.54
N LYS A 208 -15.27 -9.64 33.41
CA LYS A 208 -15.32 -11.03 32.93
C LYS A 208 -15.29 -11.12 31.39
N PHE A 209 -15.34 -9.99 30.69
CA PHE A 209 -14.97 -9.94 29.27
C PHE A 209 -13.45 -10.14 29.14
N ARG A 210 -13.04 -11.19 28.42
CA ARG A 210 -11.64 -11.44 28.06
C ARG A 210 -11.05 -10.15 27.47
N LYS A 211 -10.22 -9.45 28.25
CA LYS A 211 -9.27 -8.49 27.68
C LYS A 211 -8.28 -9.35 26.90
N GLU A 212 -8.10 -9.08 25.62
CA GLU A 212 -6.95 -9.64 24.89
C GLU A 212 -5.71 -9.26 25.72
N THR A 213 -5.03 -10.26 26.28
CA THR A 213 -3.84 -10.04 27.08
C THR A 213 -2.85 -9.32 26.19
N PRO A 214 -2.32 -8.14 26.58
CA PRO A 214 -1.31 -7.47 25.77
C PRO A 214 -0.13 -8.44 25.58
N PRO A 215 0.49 -8.47 24.39
CA PRO A 215 1.60 -9.35 24.12
C PRO A 215 2.73 -9.11 25.13
N SER A 216 3.39 -10.19 25.53
CA SER A 216 4.48 -10.12 26.49
C SER A 216 5.64 -9.28 25.94
N LYS A 217 6.55 -8.85 26.84
CA LYS A 217 7.78 -8.15 26.42
C LYS A 217 8.61 -9.00 25.45
N GLU A 218 8.57 -10.32 25.58
CA GLU A 218 9.31 -11.26 24.75
C GLU A 218 8.69 -11.39 23.35
N GLU A 219 7.36 -11.56 23.29
CA GLU A 219 6.61 -11.59 22.03
C GLU A 219 6.79 -10.27 21.26
N THR A 220 6.82 -9.14 21.98
CA THR A 220 7.08 -7.83 21.39
C THR A 220 8.50 -7.72 20.83
N LYS A 221 9.51 -8.20 21.57
CA LYS A 221 10.91 -8.21 21.10
C LYS A 221 11.08 -9.09 19.86
N GLU A 222 10.43 -10.24 19.82
CA GLU A 222 10.48 -11.16 18.68
C GLU A 222 9.81 -10.56 17.44
N ALA A 223 8.64 -9.93 17.62
CA ALA A 223 7.97 -9.19 16.56
C ALA A 223 8.84 -8.05 16.01
N VAL A 224 9.53 -7.29 16.87
CA VAL A 224 10.46 -6.22 16.46
C VAL A 224 11.63 -6.78 15.65
N LYS A 225 12.25 -7.89 16.08
CA LYS A 225 13.33 -8.55 15.30
C LYS A 225 12.86 -8.97 13.91
N LYS A 226 11.64 -9.48 13.81
CA LYS A 226 11.03 -9.91 12.54
C LYS A 226 10.69 -8.74 11.62
N LEU A 227 10.20 -7.63 12.18
CA LEU A 227 9.84 -6.43 11.41
C LEU A 227 11.06 -5.62 10.98
N PHE A 228 12.13 -5.63 11.79
CA PHE A 228 13.36 -4.89 11.56
C PHE A 228 14.58 -5.83 11.60
N PRO A 229 14.70 -6.75 10.62
CA PRO A 229 15.85 -7.64 10.56
C PRO A 229 17.12 -6.81 10.34
N ARG A 230 18.15 -7.06 11.15
CA ARG A 230 19.48 -6.46 10.94
C ARG A 230 20.00 -6.91 9.58
N ARG A 231 20.13 -5.98 8.64
CA ARG A 231 20.79 -6.23 7.37
C ARG A 231 22.26 -5.85 7.51
N GLU A 232 23.14 -6.71 7.03
CA GLU A 232 24.56 -6.37 6.92
C GLU A 232 24.73 -5.20 5.94
N ARG A 233 25.70 -4.33 6.24
CA ARG A 233 26.00 -3.18 5.40
C ARG A 233 26.55 -3.68 4.06
N THR A 234 25.79 -3.49 2.99
CA THR A 234 26.27 -3.78 1.63
C THR A 234 27.35 -2.76 1.25
N VAL A 235 28.58 -3.23 1.09
CA VAL A 235 29.69 -2.43 0.53
C VAL A 235 29.62 -2.55 -0.98
N TRP A 236 29.20 -1.48 -1.66
CA TRP A 236 29.18 -1.43 -3.11
C TRP A 236 30.60 -1.14 -3.61
N GLN A 237 31.21 -2.13 -4.26
CA GLN A 237 32.48 -1.93 -4.96
C GLN A 237 32.20 -1.14 -6.24
N LYS A 238 32.89 -0.01 -6.44
CA LYS A 238 32.86 0.71 -7.72
C LYS A 238 33.83 0.02 -8.66
N GLU A 239 33.34 -0.51 -9.78
CA GLU A 239 34.24 -0.93 -10.85
C GLU A 239 34.86 0.32 -11.50
N PRO A 240 36.18 0.31 -11.79
CA PRO A 240 36.84 1.42 -12.46
C PRO A 240 36.24 1.59 -13.86
N CYS A 241 35.81 2.81 -14.14
CA CYS A 241 35.31 3.22 -15.44
C CYS A 241 36.43 3.01 -16.46
N GLN A 242 36.27 2.07 -17.39
CA GLN A 242 37.21 1.92 -18.50
C GLN A 242 37.07 3.13 -19.42
N GLU A 243 38.12 3.96 -19.45
CA GLU A 243 38.29 5.01 -20.45
C GLU A 243 38.48 4.33 -21.82
N LYS A 244 37.59 4.67 -22.76
CA LYS A 244 37.73 4.37 -24.18
C LYS A 244 38.02 5.68 -24.91
#